data_AF-A0AAU7Q504-F1
#
_entry.id   AF-A0AAU7Q504-F1
#
_cell.length_a   1.000
_cell.length_b   1.000
_cell.length_c   1.000
_cell.angle_alpha   90.00
_cell.angle_beta   90.00
_cell.angle_gamma   90.00
#
_symmetry.space_group_name_H-M   'P 1'
#
loop_
_entity.id
_entity.type
_entity.pdbx_description
1 polymer ?
#
loop_
_entity_poly.entity_id
_entity_poly.type
_entity_poly.pdbx_seq_one_letter_code
_entity_poly.pdbx_strand_id
1 'polypeptide(L)'
;MNTFKVQFFSPDNKISFDEVVSLSVSGLEGELMILAYYSPYLIYLLPGIITAQMNNQTKKKVVIDSGILEVANNNCSIVTNQIQVFDHLTHDEESLKNKRVGIYLNYLDEKFLS
;
A
#
# COMPACT_ATOMS: atom_id res chain seq x y z
N MET A 1 -8.89 14.82 13.76
CA MET A 1 -7.91 13.73 13.97
C MET A 1 -6.60 14.15 13.33
N ASN A 2 -5.46 13.72 13.87
CA ASN A 2 -4.17 13.96 13.20
C ASN A 2 -4.10 13.16 11.91
N THR A 3 -3.50 13.74 10.89
CA THR A 3 -3.37 13.13 9.56
C THR A 3 -1.95 13.22 9.04
N PHE A 4 -1.65 12.40 8.04
CA PHE A 4 -0.37 12.38 7.33
C PHE A 4 -0.61 12.19 5.84
N LYS A 5 0.45 12.43 5.06
CA LYS A 5 0.45 12.18 3.62
C LYS A 5 0.95 10.78 3.34
N VAL A 6 0.37 10.13 2.33
CA VAL A 6 0.86 8.86 1.79
C VAL A 6 1.13 9.03 0.31
N GLN A 7 2.31 8.63 -0.14
CA GLN A 7 2.74 8.74 -1.52
C GLN A 7 3.18 7.37 -2.02
N PHE A 8 2.74 6.99 -3.21
CA PHE A 8 3.21 5.79 -3.88
C PHE A 8 3.93 6.18 -5.16
N PHE A 9 5.03 5.49 -5.43
CA PHE A 9 5.91 5.70 -6.56
C PHE A 9 6.16 4.36 -7.25
N SER A 10 5.95 4.33 -8.55
CA SER A 10 6.43 3.29 -9.45
C SER A 10 7.09 3.91 -10.67
N PRO A 11 7.79 3.13 -11.52
CA PRO A 11 8.40 3.67 -12.74
C PRO A 11 7.41 4.43 -13.63
N ASP A 12 6.18 3.91 -13.72
CA ASP A 12 5.16 4.43 -14.63
C ASP A 12 4.16 5.38 -13.96
N ASN A 13 4.01 5.33 -12.64
CA ASN A 13 2.93 6.02 -11.94
C ASN A 13 3.38 6.66 -10.62
N LYS A 14 2.72 7.76 -10.28
CA LYS A 14 2.81 8.39 -8.97
C LYS A 14 1.42 8.78 -8.49
N ILE A 15 1.06 8.31 -7.29
CA ILE A 15 -0.22 8.65 -6.64
C ILE A 15 0.05 9.19 -5.24
N SER A 16 -0.81 10.09 -4.78
CA SER A 16 -0.73 10.60 -3.41
C SER A 16 -2.10 10.74 -2.80
N PHE A 17 -2.18 10.42 -1.51
CA PHE A 17 -3.35 10.63 -0.67
C PHE A 17 -2.96 11.59 0.45
N ASP A 18 -3.66 12.71 0.51
CA ASP A 18 -3.55 13.67 1.62
C ASP A 18 -4.64 13.36 2.66
N GLU A 19 -4.47 13.84 3.89
CA GLU A 19 -5.42 13.63 4.99
C GLU A 19 -5.67 12.16 5.36
N VAL A 20 -4.64 11.31 5.27
CA VAL A 20 -4.73 9.91 5.72
C VAL A 20 -4.67 9.87 7.25
N VAL A 21 -5.61 9.15 7.85
CA VAL A 21 -5.70 8.93 9.31
C VAL A 21 -4.90 7.71 9.73
N SER A 22 -5.01 6.63 8.95
CA SER A 22 -4.25 5.40 9.18
C SER A 22 -3.93 4.69 7.86
N LEU A 23 -2.82 3.97 7.85
CA LEU A 23 -2.36 3.16 6.72
C LEU A 23 -2.09 1.73 7.18
N SER A 24 -2.80 0.77 6.61
CA SER A 24 -2.59 -0.66 6.84
C SER A 24 -1.75 -1.26 5.72
N VAL A 25 -0.66 -1.96 6.07
CA VAL A 25 0.30 -2.56 5.15
C VAL A 25 0.77 -3.94 5.66
N SER A 26 1.17 -4.81 4.73
CA SER A 26 1.79 -6.10 5.04
C SER A 26 3.32 -6.00 4.88
N GLY A 27 4.06 -6.04 5.99
CA GLY A 27 5.52 -6.11 6.02
C GLY A 27 6.05 -7.53 6.18
N LEU A 28 7.37 -7.69 6.18
CA LEU A 28 8.02 -8.99 6.43
C LEU A 28 7.70 -9.58 7.82
N GLU A 29 7.54 -8.72 8.82
CA GLU A 29 7.30 -9.11 10.21
C GLU A 29 5.80 -9.28 10.53
N GLY A 30 4.92 -9.04 9.56
CA GLY A 30 3.47 -9.15 9.70
C GLY A 30 2.72 -7.89 9.28
N GLU A 31 1.49 -7.77 9.76
CA GLU A 31 0.60 -6.65 9.47
C GLU A 31 0.91 -5.44 10.35
N LEU A 32 0.98 -4.26 9.72
CA LEU A 32 1.33 -3.00 10.38
C LEU A 32 0.24 -1.96 10.12
N MET A 33 0.00 -1.13 11.13
CA MET A 33 -0.88 0.03 11.03
C MET A 33 -0.12 1.29 11.43
N ILE A 34 0.08 2.19 10.48
CA ILE A 34 0.79 3.45 10.66
C ILE A 34 -0.22 4.57 10.92
N LEU A 35 0.10 5.43 11.88
CA LEU A 35 -0.68 6.61 12.27
C LEU A 35 0.16 7.88 12.07
N ALA A 36 -0.48 9.04 12.16
CA ALA A 36 0.22 10.32 12.14
C ALA A 36 1.28 10.42 13.25
N TYR A 37 2.43 11.03 12.93
CA TYR A 37 3.58 11.21 13.81
C TYR A 37 4.20 9.92 14.34
N TYR A 38 4.10 8.82 13.59
CA TYR A 38 4.82 7.60 13.89
C TYR A 38 6.34 7.79 13.79
N SER A 39 7.10 6.97 14.52
CA SER A 39 8.56 7.01 14.51
C SER A 39 9.10 6.75 13.10
N PRO A 40 10.19 7.43 12.68
CA PRO A 40 10.80 7.16 11.39
C PRO A 40 11.21 5.69 11.26
N TYR A 41 10.90 5.07 10.12
CA TYR A 41 11.17 3.65 9.87
C TYR A 41 11.23 3.34 8.37
N LEU A 42 12.01 2.33 8.00
CA LEU A 42 12.17 1.89 6.60
C LEU A 42 12.06 0.36 6.54
N ILE A 43 11.09 -0.16 5.79
CA ILE A 43 10.82 -1.60 5.72
C ILE A 43 10.51 -2.08 4.32
N TYR A 44 10.72 -3.38 4.12
CA TYR A 44 10.21 -4.10 2.97
C TYR A 44 8.73 -4.45 3.16
N LEU A 45 7.95 -4.27 2.09
CA LEU A 45 6.55 -4.63 1.97
C LEU A 45 6.39 -5.89 1.13
N LEU A 46 5.58 -6.82 1.63
CA LEU A 46 5.16 -7.99 0.89
C LEU A 46 4.07 -7.61 -0.13
N PRO A 47 3.86 -8.45 -1.16
CA PRO A 47 2.70 -8.33 -2.03
C PRO A 47 1.39 -8.25 -1.26
N GLY A 48 0.51 -7.34 -1.66
CA GLY A 48 -0.74 -7.18 -0.94
C GLY A 48 -1.54 -5.94 -1.27
N ILE A 49 -2.55 -5.72 -0.41
CA ILE A 49 -3.49 -4.61 -0.51
C ILE A 49 -3.17 -3.62 0.62
N ILE A 50 -2.73 -2.44 0.25
CA ILE A 50 -2.53 -1.32 1.15
C ILE A 50 -3.86 -0.58 1.30
N THR A 51 -4.28 -0.34 2.53
CA THR A 51 -5.53 0.37 2.81
C THR A 51 -5.24 1.68 3.54
N ALA A 52 -5.59 2.80 2.92
CA ALA A 52 -5.54 4.11 3.53
C ALA A 52 -6.95 4.52 4.02
N GLN A 53 -7.08 4.75 5.33
CA GLN A 53 -8.29 5.31 5.92
C GLN A 53 -8.19 6.85 5.85
N MET A 54 -9.11 7.48 5.13
CA MET A 54 -9.14 8.92 4.93
C MET A 54 -9.89 9.61 6.07
N ASN A 55 -9.60 10.90 6.31
CA ASN A 55 -10.28 11.72 7.32
C ASN A 55 -11.80 11.84 7.11
N ASN A 56 -12.26 11.81 5.87
CA ASN A 56 -13.68 11.79 5.50
C ASN A 56 -14.34 10.41 5.65
N GLN A 57 -13.74 9.49 6.41
CA GLN A 57 -14.20 8.12 6.65
C GLN A 57 -14.20 7.19 5.42
N THR A 58 -13.75 7.65 4.25
CA THR A 58 -13.60 6.78 3.07
C THR A 58 -12.33 5.91 3.18
N LYS A 59 -12.33 4.78 2.46
CA LYS A 59 -11.16 3.89 2.35
C LYS A 59 -10.65 3.90 0.92
N LYS A 60 -9.35 4.12 0.76
CA LYS A 60 -8.66 3.93 -0.53
C LYS A 60 -7.85 2.65 -0.45
N LYS A 61 -8.12 1.71 -1.37
CA LYS A 61 -7.37 0.46 -1.50
C LYS A 61 -6.38 0.60 -2.65
N VAL A 62 -5.12 0.28 -2.41
CA VAL A 62 -4.07 0.26 -3.42
C VAL A 62 -3.43 -1.10 -3.40
N VAL A 63 -3.34 -1.72 -4.55
CA VAL A 63 -2.70 -3.02 -4.71
C VAL A 63 -1.28 -2.81 -5.22
N ILE A 64 -0.32 -3.45 -4.55
CA ILE A 64 1.10 -3.41 -4.90
C ILE A 64 1.66 -4.83 -5.03
N ASP A 65 2.74 -4.98 -5.80
CA ASP A 65 3.43 -6.25 -5.98
C ASP A 65 4.45 -6.55 -4.89
N SER A 66 5.37 -5.64 -4.60
CA SER A 66 6.22 -5.61 -3.40
C SER A 66 6.90 -4.25 -3.38
N GLY A 67 7.58 -3.91 -2.29
CA GLY A 67 8.23 -2.62 -2.28
C GLY A 67 8.92 -2.26 -0.99
N ILE A 68 9.24 -0.98 -0.88
CA ILE A 68 9.83 -0.37 0.32
C ILE A 68 8.87 0.71 0.81
N LEU A 69 8.62 0.71 2.11
CA LEU A 69 7.92 1.77 2.82
C LEU A 69 8.91 2.56 3.66
N GLU A 70 8.95 3.86 3.45
CA GLU A 70 9.61 4.84 4.30
C GLU A 70 8.56 5.64 5.07
N VAL A 71 8.70 5.73 6.39
CA VAL A 71 7.96 6.64 7.25
C VAL A 71 8.93 7.69 7.75
N ALA A 72 8.69 8.96 7.45
CA ALA A 72 9.53 10.07 7.90
C ALA A 72 8.76 11.39 7.84
N ASN A 73 9.07 12.32 8.75
CA ASN A 73 8.53 13.69 8.72
C ASN A 73 6.99 13.77 8.59
N ASN A 74 6.26 12.89 9.29
CA ASN A 74 4.81 12.75 9.19
C ASN A 74 4.31 12.48 7.75
N ASN A 75 5.07 11.68 7.00
CA ASN A 75 4.77 11.23 5.65
C ASN A 75 5.12 9.74 5.50
N CYS A 76 4.42 9.05 4.62
CA CYS A 76 4.75 7.68 4.20
C CYS A 76 5.00 7.67 2.70
N SER A 77 6.17 7.17 2.29
CA SER A 77 6.53 6.97 0.89
C SER A 77 6.65 5.49 0.61
N ILE A 78 5.91 5.00 -0.38
CA ILE A 78 5.93 3.60 -0.82
C ILE A 78 6.51 3.56 -2.23
N VAL A 79 7.62 2.84 -2.41
CA VAL A 79 8.27 2.64 -3.70
C VAL A 79 8.08 1.18 -4.10
N THR A 80 7.52 0.94 -5.29
CA THR A 80 7.09 -0.36 -5.78
C THR A 80 7.17 -0.41 -7.31
N ASN A 81 7.08 -1.59 -7.93
CA ASN A 81 7.14 -1.68 -9.40
C ASN A 81 5.76 -1.47 -10.03
N GLN A 82 4.69 -1.95 -9.39
CA GLN A 82 3.33 -1.80 -9.91
C GLN A 82 2.38 -1.22 -8.87
N ILE A 83 1.55 -0.27 -9.32
CA ILE A 83 0.52 0.38 -8.50
C ILE A 83 -0.81 0.22 -9.23
N GLN A 84 -1.81 -0.32 -8.53
CA GLN A 84 -3.19 -0.31 -9.01
C GLN A 84 -4.13 0.22 -7.92
N VAL A 85 -4.78 1.34 -8.21
CA VAL A 85 -5.81 1.91 -7.32
C VAL A 85 -7.11 1.17 -7.54
N PHE A 86 -7.73 0.74 -6.45
CA PHE A 86 -9.06 0.13 -6.47
C PHE A 86 -10.08 1.08 -5.88
N ASP A 87 -11.07 1.43 -6.70
CA ASP A 87 -12.24 2.18 -6.29
C ASP A 87 -13.46 1.25 -6.27
N HIS A 88 -14.15 1.21 -5.13
CA HIS A 88 -15.37 0.43 -4.88
C HIS A 88 -16.53 0.73 -5.84
N LEU A 89 -16.51 1.87 -6.54
CA LEU A 89 -17.51 2.21 -7.55
C LEU A 89 -17.33 1.47 -8.88
N THR A 90 -16.13 0.93 -9.12
CA THR A 90 -15.75 0.29 -10.40
C THR A 90 -15.34 -1.16 -10.26
N HIS A 91 -14.99 -1.60 -9.05
CA HIS A 91 -14.45 -2.94 -8.81
C HIS A 91 -15.24 -3.64 -7.70
N ASP A 92 -15.70 -4.86 -7.99
CA ASP A 92 -16.30 -5.74 -7.01
C ASP A 92 -15.25 -6.41 -6.12
N GLU A 93 -15.69 -6.95 -4.99
CA GLU A 93 -14.81 -7.66 -4.04
C GLU A 93 -14.19 -8.92 -4.67
N GLU A 94 -14.82 -9.51 -5.69
CA GLU A 94 -14.30 -10.65 -6.42
C GLU A 94 -13.07 -10.27 -7.28
N SER A 95 -13.13 -9.15 -7.99
CA SER A 95 -11.99 -8.61 -8.75
C SER A 95 -10.78 -8.32 -7.85
N LEU A 96 -11.01 -7.74 -6.67
CA LEU A 96 -9.96 -7.53 -5.66
C LEU A 96 -9.32 -8.85 -5.22
N LYS A 97 -10.13 -9.88 -4.95
CA LYS A 97 -9.65 -11.20 -4.52
C LYS A 97 -8.84 -11.87 -5.62
N ASN A 98 -9.32 -11.85 -6.86
CA ASN A 98 -8.63 -12.42 -8.01
C ASN A 98 -7.30 -11.71 -8.26
N LYS A 99 -7.28 -10.37 -8.17
CA LYS A 99 -6.05 -9.60 -8.30
C LYS A 99 -5.04 -9.93 -7.20
N ARG A 100 -5.50 -10.05 -5.95
CA ARG A 100 -4.66 -10.45 -4.82
C ARG A 100 -3.99 -11.80 -5.10
N VAL A 101 -4.76 -12.81 -5.53
CA VAL A 101 -4.21 -14.14 -5.87
C VAL A 101 -3.16 -14.04 -6.98
N GLY A 102 -3.47 -13.34 -8.09
CA GLY A 102 -2.54 -13.21 -9.22
C GLY A 102 -1.20 -12.59 -8.83
N ILE A 103 -1.20 -11.61 -7.93
CA ILE A 103 0.05 -10.97 -7.50
C ILE A 103 0.90 -11.90 -6.64
N TYR A 104 0.29 -12.66 -5.73
CA TYR A 104 1.06 -13.65 -4.96
C TYR A 104 1.65 -14.73 -5.85
N LEU A 105 0.92 -15.20 -6.86
CA LEU A 105 1.44 -16.17 -7.82
C LEU A 105 2.65 -15.62 -8.57
N ASN A 106 2.55 -14.40 -9.12
CA ASN A 106 3.66 -13.74 -9.81
C ASN A 106 4.90 -13.58 -8.91
N TYR A 107 4.70 -13.12 -7.66
CA TYR A 107 5.78 -12.94 -6.70
C TYR A 107 6.48 -14.26 -6.35
N LEU A 108 5.72 -15.35 -6.24
CA LEU A 108 6.28 -16.68 -5.99
C LEU A 108 7.06 -17.16 -7.21
N ASP A 109 6.52 -17.04 -8.42
CA ASP A 109 7.19 -17.45 -9.66
C ASP A 109 8.54 -16.75 -9.84
N GLU A 110 8.61 -15.43 -9.64
CA GLU A 110 9.87 -14.67 -9.70
C GLU A 110 10.90 -15.17 -8.67
N LYS A 111 10.45 -15.55 -7.47
CA LYS A 111 11.33 -16.06 -6.41
C LYS A 111 11.82 -17.49 -6.66
N PHE A 112 11.08 -18.31 -7.41
CA PHE A 112 11.51 -19.67 -7.78
C PHE A 112 12.37 -19.72 -9.05
N LEU A 113 12.39 -18.65 -9.83
CA LEU A 113 13.23 -18.48 -11.02
C LEU A 113 14.57 -17.77 -10.74
N SER A 114 14.80 -17.33 -9.49
CA SER A 114 16.04 -16.71 -9.00
C SER A 114 16.85 -17.66 -8.12
#